data_AF-A0A965J0E3-F1
#
_entry.id   AF-A0A965J0E3-F1
#
_cell.length_a   1.000
_cell.length_b   1.000
_cell.length_c   1.000
_cell.angle_alpha   90.00
_cell.angle_beta   90.00
_cell.angle_gamma   90.00
#
_symmetry.space_group_name_H-M   'P 1'
#
loop_
_entity.id
_entity.type
_entity.pdbx_description
1 polymer ?
#
loop_
_entity_poly.entity_id
_entity_poly.type
_entity_poly.pdbx_seq_one_letter_code
_entity_poly.pdbx_strand_id
1 'polypeptide(L)'
;KYEHGQCEIICKKKEIDLVISDHRYGFYSVTTPSVFLTHQVNLPLPRYLSILNNYHLKLIRKFNEIWVIDDPKLKLAGKLSSHNKTMKCFNIGLLSRFENQKPSKTKKGHYLVLSGPSTYWGNLIAAFESNSIDGVIGPKDGIVIAKNLNVPLYLSSNWRELDHLFLNCSKLSGYIGYTTLMDTYFLKCETNLIACPRQLEQEYLKKIHT
;
A
#
# COMPACT_ATOMS: atom_id res chain seq x y z
N LYS A 1 16.95 -18.14 -5.44
CA LYS A 1 18.36 -18.61 -5.43
C LYS A 1 19.29 -17.49 -5.89
N TYR A 2 19.07 -16.89 -7.05
CA TYR A 2 19.88 -15.77 -7.55
C TYR A 2 19.93 -14.57 -6.57
N GLU A 3 18.77 -14.02 -6.18
CA GLU A 3 18.72 -12.86 -5.28
C GLU A 3 19.37 -13.12 -3.92
N HIS A 4 19.22 -14.33 -3.40
CA HIS A 4 19.81 -14.73 -2.12
C HIS A 4 21.34 -14.69 -2.20
N GLY A 5 21.92 -15.28 -3.25
CA GLY A 5 23.37 -15.21 -3.48
C GLY A 5 23.89 -13.77 -3.64
N GLN A 6 23.13 -12.90 -4.31
CA GLN A 6 23.48 -11.47 -4.42
C GLN A 6 23.43 -10.77 -3.06
N CYS A 7 22.41 -11.05 -2.25
CA CYS A 7 22.28 -10.51 -0.90
C CYS A 7 23.50 -10.91 -0.04
N GLU A 8 23.90 -12.18 -0.05
CA GLU A 8 25.09 -12.66 0.69
C GLU A 8 26.38 -11.95 0.26
N ILE A 9 26.59 -11.77 -1.06
CA ILE A 9 27.76 -11.07 -1.59
C ILE A 9 27.78 -9.62 -1.12
N ILE A 10 26.62 -8.93 -1.18
CA ILE A 10 26.51 -7.53 -0.73
C ILE A 10 26.78 -7.45 0.77
N CYS A 11 26.16 -8.31 1.58
CA CYS A 11 26.32 -8.30 3.03
C CYS A 11 27.78 -8.46 3.43
N LYS A 12 28.49 -9.43 2.82
CA LYS A 12 29.91 -9.66 3.08
C LYS A 12 30.79 -8.50 2.59
N LYS A 13 30.55 -7.98 1.39
CA LYS A 13 31.41 -6.95 0.77
C LYS A 13 31.26 -5.58 1.44
N LYS A 14 30.06 -5.29 1.95
CA LYS A 14 29.72 -3.98 2.54
C LYS A 14 29.63 -4.02 4.05
N GLU A 15 29.89 -5.18 4.67
CA GLU A 15 29.78 -5.37 6.11
C GLU A 15 28.42 -4.89 6.64
N ILE A 16 27.36 -5.35 5.97
CA ILE A 16 25.99 -4.96 6.32
C ILE A 16 25.62 -5.60 7.66
N ASP A 17 25.09 -4.79 8.59
CA ASP A 17 24.64 -5.27 9.90
C ASP A 17 23.20 -5.84 9.89
N LEU A 18 22.34 -5.32 9.00
CA LEU A 18 20.92 -5.66 8.92
C LEU A 18 20.38 -5.53 7.50
N VAL A 19 19.63 -6.53 7.04
CA VAL A 19 18.90 -6.50 5.77
C VAL A 19 17.41 -6.30 6.06
N ILE A 20 16.80 -5.28 5.45
CA ILE A 20 15.33 -5.10 5.48
C ILE A 20 14.81 -5.29 4.05
N SER A 21 13.93 -6.27 3.90
CA SER A 21 13.38 -6.65 2.60
C SER A 21 11.89 -6.37 2.54
N ASP A 22 11.55 -5.31 1.80
CA ASP A 22 10.16 -4.93 1.50
C ASP A 22 9.57 -5.86 0.45
N HIS A 23 8.76 -6.82 0.90
CA HIS A 23 8.05 -7.81 0.08
C HIS A 23 8.94 -8.57 -0.94
N ARG A 24 10.22 -8.77 -0.62
CA ARG A 24 11.22 -9.40 -1.51
C ARG A 24 11.75 -10.73 -0.96
N TYR A 25 11.02 -11.82 -1.26
CA TYR A 25 11.26 -13.16 -0.71
C TYR A 25 12.67 -13.73 -0.89
N GLY A 26 13.35 -13.34 -1.98
CA GLY A 26 14.67 -13.88 -2.33
C GLY A 26 15.83 -13.11 -1.72
N PHE A 27 15.61 -11.93 -1.17
CA PHE A 27 16.67 -11.04 -0.71
C PHE A 27 16.83 -11.14 0.81
N TYR A 28 17.59 -12.13 1.27
CA TYR A 28 17.92 -12.32 2.68
C TYR A 28 19.31 -12.96 2.78
N SER A 29 19.94 -12.83 3.93
CA SER A 29 21.19 -13.49 4.28
C SER A 29 20.98 -14.46 5.43
N VAL A 30 21.74 -15.56 5.43
CA VAL A 30 21.82 -16.51 6.54
C VAL A 30 22.82 -16.03 7.60
N THR A 31 23.82 -15.25 7.19
CA THR A 31 24.89 -14.76 8.09
C THR A 31 24.59 -13.38 8.68
N THR A 32 23.79 -12.57 7.97
CA THR A 32 23.38 -11.23 8.40
C THR A 32 21.90 -11.24 8.78
N PRO A 33 21.52 -10.69 9.96
CA PRO A 33 20.12 -10.53 10.35
C PRO A 33 19.28 -9.94 9.21
N SER A 34 18.19 -10.62 8.88
CA SER A 34 17.31 -10.27 7.77
C SER A 34 15.86 -10.18 8.24
N VAL A 35 15.20 -9.08 7.89
CA VAL A 35 13.81 -8.76 8.24
C VAL A 35 12.96 -8.77 6.98
N PHE A 36 11.81 -9.44 7.03
CA PHE A 36 10.79 -9.35 5.98
C PHE A 36 9.72 -8.33 6.37
N LEU A 37 9.55 -7.29 5.56
CA LEU A 37 8.55 -6.26 5.77
C LEU A 37 7.30 -6.55 4.92
N THR A 38 6.12 -6.55 5.54
CA THR A 38 4.86 -6.86 4.85
C THR A 38 3.64 -6.32 5.60
N HIS A 39 2.55 -6.01 4.90
CA HIS A 39 1.21 -5.89 5.48
C HIS A 39 0.37 -7.16 5.33
N GLN A 40 0.88 -8.14 4.58
CA GLN A 40 0.24 -9.42 4.25
C GLN A 40 1.08 -10.59 4.77
N VAL A 41 0.82 -10.98 6.01
CA VAL A 41 1.29 -12.27 6.53
C VAL A 41 0.48 -13.41 5.91
N ASN A 42 -0.82 -13.21 5.70
CA ASN A 42 -1.69 -14.12 4.95
C ASN A 42 -2.12 -13.48 3.65
N LEU A 43 -2.19 -14.30 2.60
CA LEU A 43 -2.65 -13.88 1.29
C LEU A 43 -4.19 -13.85 1.23
N PRO A 44 -4.80 -12.88 0.52
CA PRO A 44 -6.25 -12.76 0.32
C PRO A 44 -6.77 -13.80 -0.69
N LEU A 45 -6.45 -15.08 -0.47
CA LEU A 45 -6.75 -16.16 -1.41
C LEU A 45 -8.08 -16.85 -1.07
N PRO A 46 -8.82 -17.31 -2.10
CA PRO A 46 -9.91 -18.26 -1.90
C PRO A 46 -9.43 -19.52 -1.15
N ARG A 47 -10.34 -20.15 -0.38
CA ARG A 47 -10.00 -21.31 0.48
C ARG A 47 -9.33 -22.47 -0.28
N TYR A 48 -9.72 -22.69 -1.54
CA TYR A 48 -9.15 -23.76 -2.38
C TYR A 48 -7.68 -23.52 -2.76
N LEU A 49 -7.16 -22.29 -2.61
CA LEU A 49 -5.76 -21.93 -2.84
C LEU A 49 -4.95 -21.80 -1.54
N SER A 50 -5.45 -22.28 -0.40
CA SER A 50 -4.78 -22.17 0.91
C SER A 50 -3.37 -22.77 0.95
N ILE A 51 -3.07 -23.76 0.10
CA ILE A 51 -1.72 -24.30 -0.09
C ILE A 51 -0.70 -23.23 -0.49
N LEU A 52 -1.09 -22.25 -1.30
CA LEU A 52 -0.22 -21.14 -1.68
C LEU A 52 0.11 -20.26 -0.48
N ASN A 53 -0.82 -20.08 0.45
CA ASN A 53 -0.54 -19.37 1.70
C ASN A 53 0.48 -20.13 2.56
N ASN A 54 0.40 -21.46 2.60
CA ASN A 54 1.42 -22.26 3.30
C ASN A 54 2.81 -22.14 2.65
N TYR A 55 2.86 -22.09 1.32
CA TYR A 55 4.11 -21.85 0.59
C TYR A 55 4.66 -20.44 0.86
N HIS A 56 3.81 -19.41 0.81
CA HIS A 56 4.14 -18.03 1.20
C HIS A 56 4.74 -17.97 2.61
N LEU A 57 4.05 -18.57 3.59
CA LEU A 57 4.52 -18.63 4.98
C LEU A 57 5.87 -19.34 5.09
N LYS A 58 6.14 -20.38 4.29
CA LYS A 58 7.47 -21.03 4.24
C LYS A 58 8.55 -20.11 3.67
N LEU A 59 8.22 -19.23 2.73
CA LEU A 59 9.17 -18.28 2.16
C LEU A 59 9.55 -17.18 3.16
N ILE A 60 8.55 -16.55 3.81
CA ILE A 60 8.81 -15.46 4.74
C ILE A 60 9.46 -15.94 6.05
N ARG A 61 9.28 -17.21 6.43
CA ARG A 61 9.96 -17.83 7.59
C ARG A 61 11.47 -18.03 7.42
N LYS A 62 12.04 -17.74 6.24
CA LYS A 62 13.49 -17.75 6.02
C LYS A 62 14.20 -16.55 6.66
N PHE A 63 13.44 -15.51 6.99
CA PHE A 63 13.93 -14.30 7.62
C PHE A 63 13.99 -14.48 9.15
N ASN A 64 14.88 -13.74 9.81
CA ASN A 64 15.03 -13.76 11.26
C ASN A 64 13.79 -13.21 11.95
N GLU A 65 13.21 -12.16 11.38
CA GLU A 65 12.00 -11.50 11.86
C GLU A 65 11.10 -11.09 10.70
N ILE A 66 9.82 -10.92 11.01
CA ILE A 66 8.82 -10.39 10.10
C ILE A 66 8.24 -9.14 10.74
N TRP A 67 8.45 -8.00 10.10
CA TRP A 67 7.87 -6.74 10.53
C TRP A 67 6.56 -6.52 9.76
N VAL A 68 5.47 -6.47 10.51
CA VAL A 68 4.12 -6.35 10.00
C VAL A 68 3.73 -4.88 10.04
N ILE A 69 3.58 -4.27 8.87
CA ILE A 69 3.08 -2.90 8.74
C ILE A 69 1.58 -2.93 8.96
N ASP A 70 1.15 -3.01 10.21
CA ASP A 70 -0.23 -2.80 10.63
C ASP A 70 -0.25 -2.43 12.12
N ASP A 71 -1.30 -1.76 12.56
CA ASP A 71 -1.51 -1.48 13.96
C ASP A 71 -2.24 -2.65 14.64
N PRO A 72 -1.75 -3.15 15.80
CA PRO A 72 -2.36 -4.30 16.48
C PRO A 72 -3.79 -4.07 16.99
N LYS A 73 -4.21 -2.81 17.15
CA LYS A 73 -5.56 -2.42 17.60
C LYS A 73 -6.46 -2.06 16.42
N LEU A 74 -6.00 -1.20 15.50
CA LEU A 74 -6.79 -0.74 14.36
C LEU A 74 -6.97 -1.84 13.31
N LYS A 75 -5.92 -2.63 13.05
CA LYS A 75 -5.89 -3.74 12.09
C LYS A 75 -6.44 -3.36 10.72
N LEU A 76 -5.84 -2.37 10.06
CA LEU A 76 -6.32 -1.90 8.75
C LEU A 76 -6.26 -3.01 7.70
N ALA A 77 -5.34 -3.99 7.83
CA ALA A 77 -5.25 -5.13 6.92
C ALA A 77 -6.13 -6.31 7.35
N GLY A 78 -6.81 -6.22 8.50
CA GLY A 78 -7.69 -7.24 9.04
C GLY A 78 -6.99 -8.58 9.24
N LYS A 79 -7.45 -9.61 8.50
CA LYS A 79 -6.90 -10.96 8.57
C LYS A 79 -5.58 -11.11 7.79
N LEU A 80 -5.28 -10.19 6.86
CA LEU A 80 -4.05 -10.26 6.07
C LEU A 80 -2.82 -10.04 6.94
N SER A 81 -2.87 -9.14 7.91
CA SER A 81 -1.80 -8.91 8.88
C SER A 81 -1.82 -9.89 10.06
N SER A 82 -2.87 -10.72 10.18
CA SER A 82 -2.99 -11.61 11.34
C SER A 82 -1.89 -12.67 11.37
N HIS A 83 -1.30 -12.90 12.54
CA HIS A 83 -0.24 -13.87 12.70
C HIS A 83 -0.31 -14.56 14.05
N ASN A 84 0.36 -15.71 14.14
CA ASN A 84 0.40 -16.50 15.36
C ASN A 84 1.68 -16.20 16.16
N LYS A 85 1.61 -16.42 17.48
CA LYS A 85 2.75 -16.18 18.40
C LYS A 85 3.98 -17.05 18.12
N THR A 86 3.82 -18.13 17.34
CA THR A 86 4.94 -19.03 17.00
C THR A 86 5.88 -18.45 15.94
N MET A 87 5.45 -17.42 15.22
CA MET A 87 6.30 -16.69 14.28
C MET A 87 6.88 -15.45 14.98
N LYS A 88 8.14 -15.11 14.66
CA LYS A 88 8.79 -13.86 15.11
C LYS A 88 8.24 -12.67 14.31
N CYS A 89 6.94 -12.44 14.44
CA CYS A 89 6.20 -11.36 13.80
C CYS A 89 5.97 -10.22 14.77
N PHE A 90 6.30 -9.00 14.35
CA PHE A 90 6.14 -7.79 15.15
C PHE A 90 5.33 -6.76 14.38
N ASN A 91 4.22 -6.30 14.97
CA ASN A 91 3.47 -5.18 14.39
C ASN A 91 4.25 -3.89 14.68
N ILE A 92 4.65 -3.20 13.62
CA ILE A 92 5.44 -1.96 13.72
C ILE A 92 4.58 -0.70 13.59
N GLY A 93 3.25 -0.85 13.50
CA GLY A 93 2.31 0.25 13.30
C GLY A 93 2.06 0.56 11.84
N LEU A 94 1.31 1.64 11.61
CA LEU A 94 1.05 2.17 10.28
C LEU A 94 2.21 3.05 9.83
N LEU A 95 2.60 2.95 8.56
CA LEU A 95 3.63 3.79 7.99
C LEU A 95 3.02 4.70 6.93
N SER A 96 3.14 6.00 7.13
CA SER A 96 2.74 7.00 6.16
C SER A 96 3.70 8.18 6.20
N ARG A 97 3.98 8.74 5.03
CA ARG A 97 4.72 10.01 4.92
C ARG A 97 4.00 11.19 5.60
N PHE A 98 2.71 11.05 5.88
CA PHE A 98 1.89 12.06 6.55
C PHE A 98 1.87 11.92 8.08
N GLU A 99 2.53 10.91 8.66
CA GLU A 99 2.50 10.63 10.11
C GLU A 99 2.93 11.83 10.97
N ASN A 100 4.02 12.49 10.59
CA ASN A 100 4.57 13.65 11.31
C ASN A 100 4.06 15.00 10.79
N GLN A 101 3.10 14.98 9.88
CA GLN A 101 2.51 16.18 9.32
C GLN A 101 1.20 16.49 10.04
N LYS A 102 0.84 17.78 10.13
CA LYS A 102 -0.44 18.20 10.70
C LYS A 102 -1.38 18.54 9.54
N PRO A 103 -2.39 17.71 9.25
CA PRO A 103 -3.42 18.07 8.29
C PRO A 103 -4.07 19.38 8.68
N SER A 104 -4.52 20.15 7.68
CA SER A 104 -5.20 21.43 7.92
C SER A 104 -6.46 21.23 8.75
N LYS A 105 -6.73 22.18 9.65
CA LYS A 105 -7.99 22.23 10.41
C LYS A 105 -9.19 22.46 9.50
N THR A 106 -8.99 23.26 8.45
CA THR A 106 -10.02 23.59 7.47
C THR A 106 -9.68 22.88 6.16
N LYS A 107 -10.34 21.74 5.94
CA LYS A 107 -10.12 20.91 4.77
C LYS A 107 -11.02 21.32 3.62
N LYS A 108 -10.50 21.23 2.41
CA LYS A 108 -11.15 21.55 1.14
C LYS A 108 -10.64 20.62 0.05
N GLY A 109 -11.35 20.55 -1.07
CA GLY A 109 -10.91 19.74 -2.19
C GLY A 109 -11.37 18.29 -2.10
N HIS A 110 -11.92 17.81 -3.21
CA HIS A 110 -12.22 16.43 -3.49
C HIS A 110 -11.37 15.97 -4.67
N TYR A 111 -10.40 15.09 -4.40
CA TYR A 111 -9.47 14.64 -5.44
C TYR A 111 -9.67 13.17 -5.78
N LEU A 112 -9.69 12.88 -7.08
CA LEU A 112 -9.65 11.51 -7.61
C LEU A 112 -8.20 11.09 -7.84
N VAL A 113 -7.76 10.00 -7.20
CA VAL A 113 -6.40 9.47 -7.33
C VAL A 113 -6.39 8.27 -8.27
N LEU A 114 -5.75 8.43 -9.43
CA LEU A 114 -5.50 7.37 -10.40
C LEU A 114 -4.27 6.55 -9.97
N SER A 115 -4.52 5.52 -9.18
CA SER A 115 -3.51 4.55 -8.73
C SER A 115 -3.75 3.17 -9.37
N GLY A 116 -2.85 2.22 -9.12
CA GLY A 116 -2.99 0.85 -9.60
C GLY A 116 -2.73 0.68 -11.12
N PRO A 117 -3.08 -0.49 -11.68
CA PRO A 117 -2.79 -0.82 -13.08
C PRO A 117 -3.51 0.11 -14.05
N SER A 118 -2.77 0.61 -15.05
CA SER A 118 -3.29 1.57 -16.04
C SER A 118 -4.49 1.07 -16.83
N THR A 119 -4.61 -0.25 -17.01
CA THR A 119 -5.73 -0.91 -17.69
C THR A 119 -7.09 -0.61 -17.07
N TYR A 120 -7.14 -0.23 -15.78
CA TYR A 120 -8.39 0.01 -15.06
C TYR A 120 -8.67 1.50 -14.80
N TRP A 121 -7.81 2.43 -15.18
CA TRP A 121 -8.07 3.86 -14.92
C TRP A 121 -9.35 4.38 -15.60
N GLY A 122 -9.72 3.84 -16.76
CA GLY A 122 -11.00 4.15 -17.40
C GLY A 122 -12.21 3.74 -16.55
N ASN A 123 -12.15 2.55 -15.93
CA ASN A 123 -13.19 2.10 -14.99
C ASN A 123 -13.29 3.02 -13.78
N LEU A 124 -12.15 3.48 -13.25
CA LEU A 124 -12.12 4.39 -12.13
C LEU A 124 -12.72 5.76 -12.50
N ILE A 125 -12.31 6.33 -13.63
CA ILE A 125 -12.84 7.62 -14.11
C ILE A 125 -14.36 7.53 -14.31
N ALA A 126 -14.84 6.50 -15.01
CA ALA A 126 -16.28 6.31 -15.23
C ALA A 126 -17.07 6.16 -13.92
N ALA A 127 -16.49 5.50 -12.90
CA ALA A 127 -17.15 5.36 -11.60
C ALA A 127 -17.30 6.70 -10.84
N PHE A 128 -16.50 7.72 -11.20
CA PHE A 128 -16.44 9.00 -10.50
C PHE A 128 -16.76 10.22 -11.37
N GLU A 129 -17.07 10.05 -12.65
CA GLU A 129 -17.30 11.16 -13.59
C GLU A 129 -18.48 12.07 -13.21
N SER A 130 -19.51 11.50 -12.57
CA SER A 130 -20.69 12.22 -12.10
C SER A 130 -20.52 12.86 -10.73
N ASN A 131 -19.37 12.62 -10.07
CA ASN A 131 -19.09 13.19 -8.75
C ASN A 131 -18.50 14.59 -8.93
N SER A 132 -18.82 15.51 -8.01
CA SER A 132 -18.16 16.81 -7.96
C SER A 132 -16.74 16.63 -7.43
N ILE A 133 -15.76 16.57 -8.34
CA ILE A 133 -14.32 16.48 -8.05
C ILE A 133 -13.63 17.81 -8.40
N ASP A 134 -12.68 18.22 -7.55
CA ASP A 134 -11.89 19.45 -7.71
C ASP A 134 -10.58 19.22 -8.48
N GLY A 135 -10.24 17.95 -8.73
CA GLY A 135 -9.10 17.59 -9.57
C GLY A 135 -8.77 16.12 -9.57
N VAL A 136 -7.90 15.74 -10.50
CA VAL A 136 -7.41 14.37 -10.68
C VAL A 136 -5.91 14.33 -10.46
N ILE A 137 -5.46 13.39 -9.63
CA ILE A 137 -4.04 13.14 -9.35
C ILE A 137 -3.67 11.82 -10.01
N GLY A 138 -2.63 11.80 -10.84
CA GLY A 138 -2.23 10.57 -11.52
C GLY A 138 -0.91 10.67 -12.27
N PRO A 139 -0.38 9.54 -12.76
CA PRO A 139 0.76 9.54 -13.65
C PRO A 139 0.40 10.18 -15.00
N LYS A 140 1.43 10.52 -15.78
CA LYS A 140 1.28 11.21 -17.08
C LYS A 140 0.23 10.56 -17.98
N ASP A 141 0.26 9.24 -18.13
CA ASP A 141 -0.66 8.50 -18.98
C ASP A 141 -2.09 8.52 -18.42
N GLY A 142 -2.26 8.47 -17.09
CA GLY A 142 -3.57 8.54 -16.45
C GLY A 142 -4.23 9.91 -16.62
N ILE A 143 -3.44 10.98 -16.51
CA ILE A 143 -3.89 12.35 -16.76
C ILE A 143 -4.37 12.53 -18.19
N VAL A 144 -3.72 11.90 -19.18
CA VAL A 144 -4.18 11.94 -20.58
C VAL A 144 -5.60 11.37 -20.71
N ILE A 145 -5.90 10.27 -20.02
CA ILE A 145 -7.25 9.66 -20.01
C ILE A 145 -8.26 10.59 -19.30
N ALA A 146 -7.84 11.24 -18.22
CA ALA A 146 -8.69 12.11 -17.41
C ALA A 146 -8.99 13.49 -18.02
N LYS A 147 -8.38 13.86 -19.16
CA LYS A 147 -8.57 15.19 -19.79
C LYS A 147 -10.04 15.54 -20.04
N ASN A 148 -10.89 14.55 -20.28
CA ASN A 148 -12.30 14.76 -20.59
C ASN A 148 -13.13 15.22 -19.37
N LEU A 149 -12.59 15.14 -18.15
CA LEU A 149 -13.31 15.55 -16.93
C LEU A 149 -13.34 17.07 -16.73
N ASN A 150 -12.59 17.86 -17.51
CA ASN A 150 -12.52 19.32 -17.42
C ASN A 150 -12.25 19.86 -15.99
N VAL A 151 -11.37 19.18 -15.25
CA VAL A 151 -10.90 19.57 -13.92
C VAL A 151 -9.38 19.70 -13.90
N PRO A 152 -8.80 20.41 -12.92
CA PRO A 152 -7.35 20.44 -12.72
C PRO A 152 -6.73 19.03 -12.67
N LEU A 153 -5.60 18.86 -13.36
CA LEU A 153 -4.88 17.59 -13.46
C LEU A 153 -3.48 17.73 -12.84
N TYR A 154 -3.16 16.90 -11.85
CA TYR A 154 -1.92 16.97 -11.08
C TYR A 154 -1.06 15.72 -11.30
N LEU A 155 0.19 15.93 -11.73
CA LEU A 155 1.14 14.84 -11.98
C LEU A 155 1.65 14.22 -10.69
N SER A 156 1.54 12.89 -10.57
CA SER A 156 2.03 12.11 -9.43
C SER A 156 3.53 12.28 -9.15
N SER A 157 4.31 12.72 -10.14
CA SER A 157 5.74 13.01 -9.99
C SER A 157 6.04 14.28 -9.19
N ASN A 158 5.08 15.21 -9.04
CA ASN A 158 5.27 16.43 -8.25
C ASN A 158 4.86 16.23 -6.79
N TRP A 159 5.56 15.35 -6.08
CA TRP A 159 5.17 14.92 -4.73
C TRP A 159 5.05 16.07 -3.73
N ARG A 160 5.86 17.14 -3.85
CA ARG A 160 5.80 18.30 -2.94
C ARG A 160 4.48 19.05 -3.06
N GLU A 161 4.03 19.31 -4.29
CA GLU A 161 2.73 19.94 -4.54
C GLU A 161 1.59 19.05 -4.05
N LEU A 162 1.68 17.75 -4.32
CA LEU A 162 0.65 16.79 -3.92
C LEU A 162 0.53 16.66 -2.41
N ASP A 163 1.62 16.75 -1.65
CA ASP A 163 1.57 16.72 -0.19
C ASP A 163 0.73 17.89 0.35
N HIS A 164 0.89 19.09 -0.22
CA HIS A 164 0.05 20.22 0.13
C HIS A 164 -1.43 19.98 -0.21
N LEU A 165 -1.73 19.38 -1.36
CA LEU A 165 -3.11 19.03 -1.72
C LEU A 165 -3.69 18.00 -0.75
N PHE A 166 -2.96 16.92 -0.47
CA PHE A 166 -3.39 15.85 0.44
C PHE A 166 -3.61 16.36 1.87
N LEU A 167 -2.71 17.17 2.41
CA LEU A 167 -2.84 17.73 3.76
C LEU A 167 -4.05 18.66 3.93
N ASN A 168 -4.49 19.30 2.84
CA ASN A 168 -5.66 20.16 2.83
C ASN A 168 -6.92 19.44 2.38
N CYS A 169 -6.81 18.21 1.86
CA CYS A 169 -7.90 17.47 1.23
C CYS A 169 -9.04 17.17 2.19
N SER A 170 -10.28 17.50 1.79
CA SER A 170 -11.49 17.08 2.50
C SER A 170 -11.94 15.67 2.14
N LYS A 171 -11.82 15.27 0.87
CA LYS A 171 -12.29 13.97 0.37
C LYS A 171 -11.36 13.37 -0.67
N LEU A 172 -11.01 12.10 -0.50
CA LEU A 172 -10.25 11.33 -1.49
C LEU A 172 -11.11 10.23 -2.11
N SER A 173 -11.08 10.16 -3.43
CA SER A 173 -11.69 9.08 -4.19
C SER A 173 -10.63 8.33 -4.98
N GLY A 174 -10.83 7.03 -5.22
CA GLY A 174 -9.84 6.22 -5.91
C GLY A 174 -9.98 4.73 -5.65
N TYR A 175 -8.93 3.99 -6.00
CA TYR A 175 -8.82 2.58 -5.62
C TYR A 175 -8.36 2.39 -4.18
N ILE A 176 -8.94 1.40 -3.49
CA ILE A 176 -8.60 1.03 -2.12
C ILE A 176 -7.35 0.13 -2.10
N GLY A 177 -6.18 0.75 -1.98
CA GLY A 177 -4.93 0.06 -1.66
C GLY A 177 -4.61 0.12 -0.16
N TYR A 178 -3.80 -0.82 0.34
CA TYR A 178 -3.37 -0.79 1.74
C TYR A 178 -2.62 0.50 2.10
N THR A 179 -1.69 0.93 1.24
CA THR A 179 -1.00 2.23 1.39
C THR A 179 -1.98 3.40 1.38
N THR A 180 -3.02 3.37 0.53
CA THR A 180 -4.07 4.40 0.51
C THR A 180 -4.79 4.49 1.85
N LEU A 181 -5.12 3.35 2.47
CA LEU A 181 -5.77 3.31 3.79
C LEU A 181 -4.87 3.86 4.90
N MET A 182 -3.57 3.54 4.87
CA MET A 182 -2.62 4.11 5.81
C MET A 182 -2.55 5.63 5.66
N ASP A 183 -2.38 6.13 4.43
CA ASP A 183 -2.31 7.57 4.17
C ASP A 183 -3.59 8.28 4.59
N THR A 184 -4.77 7.74 4.25
CA THR A 184 -6.05 8.40 4.59
C THR A 184 -6.32 8.40 6.09
N TYR A 185 -5.82 7.41 6.83
CA TYR A 185 -5.87 7.39 8.31
C TYR A 185 -5.15 8.61 8.91
N PHE A 186 -3.92 8.89 8.45
CA PHE A 186 -3.16 10.04 8.94
C PHE A 186 -3.67 11.38 8.39
N LEU A 187 -4.09 11.40 7.13
CA LEU A 187 -4.66 12.58 6.51
C LEU A 187 -6.00 12.96 7.16
N LYS A 188 -6.77 12.02 7.71
CA LYS A 188 -8.09 12.21 8.33
C LYS A 188 -9.16 12.79 7.38
N CYS A 189 -9.06 12.53 6.08
CA CYS A 189 -10.03 13.00 5.09
C CYS A 189 -11.15 11.98 4.91
N GLU A 190 -12.32 12.42 4.42
CA GLU A 190 -13.36 11.52 3.95
C GLU A 190 -12.81 10.69 2.77
N THR A 191 -13.28 9.44 2.63
CA THR A 191 -12.84 8.57 1.55
C THR A 191 -14.01 7.91 0.83
N ASN A 192 -14.01 7.96 -0.50
CA ASN A 192 -14.86 7.12 -1.34
C ASN A 192 -13.97 6.20 -2.21
N LEU A 193 -13.60 5.06 -1.64
CA LEU A 193 -12.68 4.12 -2.30
C LEU A 193 -13.43 2.90 -2.83
N ILE A 194 -13.09 2.49 -4.05
CA ILE A 194 -13.61 1.28 -4.72
C ILE A 194 -12.48 0.25 -4.89
N ALA A 195 -12.81 -1.02 -5.05
CA ALA A 195 -11.81 -2.04 -5.37
C ALA A 195 -11.43 -1.99 -6.86
N CYS A 196 -10.14 -2.07 -7.16
CA CYS A 196 -9.68 -2.31 -8.52
C CYS A 196 -10.12 -3.71 -8.97
N PRO A 197 -10.70 -3.86 -10.18
CA PRO A 197 -11.15 -5.17 -10.65
C PRO A 197 -10.03 -6.21 -10.64
N ARG A 198 -10.35 -7.44 -10.21
CA ARG A 198 -9.44 -8.60 -10.19
C ARG A 198 -8.24 -8.43 -9.24
N GLN A 199 -8.32 -7.50 -8.29
CA GLN A 199 -7.32 -7.33 -7.24
C GLN A 199 -7.89 -7.87 -5.93
N LEU A 200 -7.62 -9.16 -5.65
CA LEU A 200 -8.16 -9.87 -4.48
C LEU A 200 -7.91 -9.15 -3.16
N GLU A 201 -6.74 -8.52 -3.01
CA GLU A 201 -6.44 -7.68 -1.85
C GLU A 201 -7.41 -6.51 -1.72
N GLN A 202 -7.60 -5.74 -2.79
CA GLN A 202 -8.47 -4.56 -2.75
C GLN A 202 -9.94 -4.94 -2.57
N GLU A 203 -10.37 -6.03 -3.19
CA GLU A 203 -11.72 -6.61 -2.99
C GLU A 203 -11.93 -7.01 -1.52
N TYR A 204 -10.93 -7.64 -0.91
CA TYR A 204 -10.93 -7.96 0.52
C TYR A 204 -10.97 -6.70 1.40
N LEU A 205 -10.08 -5.73 1.14
CA LEU A 205 -10.00 -4.49 1.91
C LEU A 205 -11.31 -3.70 1.81
N LYS A 206 -11.90 -3.62 0.61
CA LYS A 206 -13.20 -2.95 0.41
C LYS A 206 -14.27 -3.56 1.29
N LYS A 207 -14.32 -4.89 1.38
CA LYS A 207 -15.31 -5.62 2.18
C LYS A 207 -15.19 -5.39 3.69
N ILE A 208 -13.99 -5.12 4.21
CA ILE A 208 -13.80 -4.93 5.67
C ILE A 208 -13.87 -3.45 6.09
N HIS A 209 -13.81 -2.52 5.14
CA HIS A 209 -13.88 -1.06 5.37
C HIS A 209 -15.16 -0.42 4.81
N THR A 210 -16.16 -1.23 4.45
CA THR A 210 -17.52 -0.81 4.06
C THR A 210 -18.53 -1.52 4.94
#